data_AF-J2KJX7-F1
#
_entry.id   AF-J2KJX7-F1
#
_cell.length_a   1.000
_cell.length_b   1.000
_cell.length_c   1.000
_cell.angle_alpha   90.00
_cell.angle_beta   90.00
_cell.angle_gamma   90.00
#
_symmetry.space_group_name_H-M   'P 1'
#
loop_
_entity.id
_entity.type
_entity.pdbx_description
1 polymer ?
#
loop_
_entity_poly.entity_id
_entity_poly.type
_entity_poly.pdbx_seq_one_letter_code
_entity_poly.pdbx_strand_id
1 'polypeptide(L)'
;MLYRTTIDSHVFAFDDLRQVMAFASPARSGDYLAGIGAATAQQRMAARHVLAETPLRQFLTEALIPYESDNITRLIIDGHDAQAFAPVAHLTVGDLRNWLLSEAATTATLTALAPGLTPEMVAAVSKLMRNQDLVSVAKKCSVVTRFRDTIGLPGHLAVRLQPNHPTDDLRGVAASTLDGLLYGAGDAVIGLNPASDSMPVLGQLLRMLDEVIQRFEIPTQSCVLTHVTNTLKLAEAGAPVDLVFQSIAGTEKANLSFGVTPELLDEAYAAALSLKRGTIGDNVMYFETGQGSALSANANFGVDQQTCEARAYALARRYKPFLINTVVGFIGPEYLYDGKQIIRAGLEDHFCGKLLGLPIGCDICYTNHAEADQDDMDTLLVLLGTAGINFIMGIPGADDVMLNYQSTSFHDALFLRETLGLKRAPEFEAWLQRMQITNAAGQLAPPAANRLLADMSGLSALAS
;
A
#
# COMPACT_ATOMS: atom_id res chain seq x y z
N MET A 1 33.11 3.41 -4.04
CA MET A 1 33.05 4.87 -3.82
C MET A 1 33.49 5.16 -2.39
N LEU A 2 34.09 6.31 -2.08
CA LEU A 2 34.37 6.70 -0.68
C LEU A 2 33.20 7.52 -0.17
N TYR A 3 32.46 7.02 0.81
CA TYR A 3 31.31 7.72 1.40
C TYR A 3 31.77 8.68 2.50
N ARG A 4 32.09 9.92 2.12
CA ARG A 4 32.52 10.95 3.08
C ARG A 4 32.15 12.37 2.64
N THR A 5 32.00 13.26 3.60
CA THR A 5 31.85 14.70 3.37
C THR A 5 32.58 15.49 4.47
N THR A 6 32.91 16.75 4.19
CA THR A 6 33.49 17.67 5.18
C THR A 6 32.58 18.88 5.33
N ILE A 7 32.05 19.10 6.53
CA ILE A 7 31.17 20.22 6.86
C ILE A 7 31.81 20.96 8.03
N ASP A 8 32.07 22.26 7.84
CA ASP A 8 32.72 23.11 8.85
C ASP A 8 33.97 22.47 9.48
N SER A 9 34.90 22.02 8.64
CA SER A 9 36.15 21.33 9.02
C SER A 9 35.99 19.99 9.74
N HIS A 10 34.78 19.48 9.91
CA HIS A 10 34.52 18.14 10.46
C HIS A 10 34.32 17.14 9.34
N VAL A 11 35.11 16.05 9.36
CA VAL A 11 35.00 14.96 8.40
C VAL A 11 33.99 13.94 8.91
N PHE A 12 32.94 13.72 8.13
CA PHE A 12 31.99 12.64 8.31
C PHE A 12 32.30 11.55 7.30
N ALA A 13 32.61 10.35 7.76
CA ALA A 13 32.82 9.17 6.93
C ALA A 13 31.76 8.12 7.27
N PHE A 14 31.38 7.36 6.26
CA PHE A 14 30.43 6.26 6.36
C PHE A 14 31.07 5.01 5.74
N ASP A 15 30.75 3.84 6.31
CA ASP A 15 31.42 2.58 5.96
C ASP A 15 31.00 2.07 4.57
N ASP A 16 29.70 2.15 4.26
CA ASP A 16 29.10 1.63 3.04
C ASP A 16 27.83 2.42 2.65
N LEU A 17 27.28 2.13 1.46
CA LEU A 17 26.06 2.79 0.98
C LEU A 17 24.87 2.54 1.91
N ARG A 18 24.79 1.36 2.52
CA ARG A 18 23.71 0.98 3.45
C ARG A 18 23.70 1.89 4.68
N GLN A 19 24.85 2.22 5.25
CA GLN A 19 24.95 3.16 6.36
C GLN A 19 24.60 4.59 5.94
N VAL A 20 25.01 5.03 4.74
CA VAL A 20 24.59 6.33 4.19
C VAL A 20 23.06 6.41 4.06
N MET A 21 22.44 5.36 3.51
CA MET A 21 20.99 5.26 3.35
C MET A 21 20.26 5.31 4.71
N ALA A 22 20.71 4.53 5.68
CA ALA A 22 20.11 4.50 7.01
C ALA A 22 20.27 5.82 7.76
N PHE A 23 21.46 6.43 7.71
CA PHE A 23 21.71 7.69 8.41
C PHE A 23 21.04 8.87 7.71
N ALA A 24 20.74 8.79 6.41
CA ALA A 24 20.01 9.84 5.71
C ALA A 24 18.49 9.84 5.97
N SER A 25 17.92 8.73 6.44
CA SER A 25 16.50 8.62 6.82
C SER A 25 16.08 9.73 7.79
N PRO A 26 14.81 10.18 7.77
CA PRO A 26 14.23 10.89 8.91
C PRO A 26 14.32 10.09 10.22
N ALA A 27 14.12 10.74 11.37
CA ALA A 27 14.17 10.04 12.66
C ALA A 27 13.01 9.03 12.73
N ARG A 28 13.32 7.78 13.07
CA ARG A 28 12.34 6.69 13.24
C ARG A 28 12.77 5.81 14.40
N SER A 29 11.85 5.45 15.29
CA SER A 29 12.15 4.58 16.42
C SER A 29 12.69 3.22 15.97
N GLY A 30 12.15 2.62 14.90
CA GLY A 30 12.64 1.32 14.42
C GLY A 30 14.08 1.33 13.93
N ASP A 31 14.51 2.39 13.25
CA ASP A 31 15.91 2.53 12.81
C ASP A 31 16.86 2.73 14.01
N TYR A 32 16.40 3.40 15.07
CA TYR A 32 17.14 3.53 16.32
C TYR A 32 17.20 2.22 17.12
N LEU A 33 16.09 1.50 17.19
CA LEU A 33 16.02 0.17 17.82
C LEU A 33 16.98 -0.81 17.14
N ALA A 34 17.08 -0.75 15.81
CA ALA A 34 18.02 -1.53 15.02
C ALA A 34 19.49 -1.07 15.14
N GLY A 35 19.77 0.04 15.84
CA GLY A 35 21.12 0.60 15.99
C GLY A 35 21.71 1.19 14.71
N ILE A 36 20.88 1.51 13.72
CA ILE A 36 21.29 2.01 12.40
C ILE A 36 20.82 3.44 12.12
N GLY A 37 20.13 4.09 13.06
CA GLY A 37 19.79 5.50 12.94
C GLY A 37 20.98 6.43 13.21
N ALA A 38 21.00 7.60 12.54
CA ALA A 38 22.02 8.62 12.80
C ALA A 38 21.95 9.14 14.25
N ALA A 39 23.10 9.16 14.94
CA ALA A 39 23.21 9.54 16.34
C ALA A 39 22.91 11.03 16.58
N THR A 40 23.15 11.88 15.58
CA THR A 40 22.90 13.32 15.67
C THR A 40 22.25 13.86 14.40
N ALA A 41 21.59 15.03 14.52
CA ALA A 41 21.07 15.74 13.37
C ALA A 41 22.18 16.13 12.37
N GLN A 42 23.37 16.51 12.86
CA GLN A 42 24.54 16.82 12.03
C GLN A 42 24.98 15.60 11.22
N GLN A 43 25.07 14.43 11.85
CA GLN A 43 25.42 13.19 11.15
C GLN A 43 24.38 12.81 10.10
N ARG A 44 23.09 12.98 10.41
CA ARG A 44 21.99 12.78 9.44
C ARG A 44 22.14 13.70 8.24
N MET A 45 22.43 14.98 8.47
CA MET A 45 22.62 15.94 7.39
C MET A 45 23.87 15.62 6.57
N ALA A 46 24.98 15.24 7.21
CA ALA A 46 26.18 14.77 6.51
C ALA A 46 25.90 13.55 5.62
N ALA A 47 25.12 12.58 6.10
CA ALA A 47 24.70 11.42 5.32
C ALA A 47 23.82 11.85 4.13
N ARG A 48 22.91 12.80 4.31
CA ARG A 48 22.11 13.37 3.20
C ARG A 48 22.97 14.10 2.18
N HIS A 49 24.02 14.80 2.59
CA HIS A 49 24.98 15.41 1.68
C HIS A 49 25.72 14.36 0.85
N VAL A 50 26.20 13.28 1.47
CA VAL A 50 26.84 12.18 0.74
C VAL A 50 25.83 11.50 -0.19
N LEU A 51 24.62 11.23 0.29
CA LEU A 51 23.57 10.58 -0.50
C LEU A 51 23.18 11.40 -1.73
N ALA A 52 23.07 12.73 -1.57
CA ALA A 52 22.75 13.64 -2.67
C ALA A 52 23.76 13.56 -3.82
N GLU A 53 25.05 13.36 -3.52
CA GLU A 53 26.12 13.25 -4.50
C GLU A 53 26.33 11.81 -5.03
N THR A 54 25.63 10.81 -4.48
CA THR A 54 25.73 9.42 -4.93
C THR A 54 25.15 9.29 -6.34
N PRO A 55 25.90 8.78 -7.34
CA PRO A 55 25.37 8.50 -8.66
C PRO A 55 24.28 7.44 -8.60
N LEU A 56 23.18 7.59 -9.36
CA LEU A 56 22.12 6.58 -9.38
C LEU A 56 22.65 5.20 -9.79
N ARG A 57 23.60 5.15 -10.74
CA ARG A 57 24.24 3.90 -11.18
C ARG A 57 24.93 3.12 -10.05
N GLN A 58 25.28 3.76 -8.94
CA GLN A 58 25.89 3.08 -7.80
C GLN A 58 24.99 1.95 -7.27
N PHE A 59 23.68 2.17 -7.22
CA PHE A 59 22.69 1.19 -6.76
C PHE A 59 22.56 -0.05 -7.66
N LEU A 60 23.11 -0.02 -8.88
CA LEU A 60 23.16 -1.17 -9.79
C LEU A 60 24.42 -2.03 -9.59
N THR A 61 25.43 -1.50 -8.89
CA THR A 61 26.72 -2.16 -8.70
C THR A 61 27.05 -2.47 -7.25
N GLU A 62 26.41 -1.80 -6.30
CA GLU A 62 26.56 -2.02 -4.86
C GLU A 62 25.17 -2.33 -4.26
N ALA A 63 24.86 -3.63 -4.16
CA ALA A 63 23.61 -4.09 -3.56
C ALA A 63 23.66 -3.96 -2.03
N LEU A 64 22.60 -3.42 -1.43
CA LEU A 64 22.51 -3.26 0.04
C LEU A 64 22.33 -4.59 0.77
N ILE A 65 21.75 -5.58 0.09
CA ILE A 65 21.65 -6.98 0.50
C ILE A 65 22.19 -7.82 -0.66
N PRO A 66 23.15 -8.75 -0.43
CA PRO A 66 23.84 -9.44 -1.52
C PRO A 66 22.89 -10.21 -2.46
N TYR A 67 23.16 -10.11 -3.76
CA TYR A 67 22.37 -10.74 -4.83
C TYR A 67 22.25 -12.26 -4.65
N GLU A 68 23.32 -12.91 -4.21
CA GLU A 68 23.40 -14.36 -4.04
C GLU A 68 22.52 -14.85 -2.88
N SER A 69 22.25 -13.99 -1.89
CA SER A 69 21.56 -14.36 -0.66
C SER A 69 20.09 -13.91 -0.57
N ASP A 70 19.60 -13.17 -1.55
CA ASP A 70 18.28 -12.53 -1.46
C ASP A 70 17.54 -12.46 -2.81
N ASN A 71 16.41 -13.18 -2.91
CA ASN A 71 15.58 -13.25 -4.11
C ASN A 71 14.94 -11.91 -4.48
N ILE A 72 14.79 -10.98 -3.54
CA ILE A 72 14.26 -9.63 -3.81
C ILE A 72 15.34 -8.79 -4.49
N THR A 73 16.59 -8.87 -4.05
CA THR A 73 17.72 -8.24 -4.74
C THR A 73 17.86 -8.80 -6.15
N ARG A 74 17.73 -10.12 -6.34
CA ARG A 74 17.74 -10.72 -7.69
C ARG A 74 16.64 -10.13 -8.56
N LEU A 75 15.40 -10.11 -8.04
CA LEU A 75 14.26 -9.53 -8.74
C LEU A 75 14.47 -8.06 -9.13
N ILE A 76 15.07 -7.26 -8.24
CA ILE A 76 15.36 -5.84 -8.47
C ILE A 76 16.39 -5.66 -9.59
N ILE A 77 17.51 -6.38 -9.51
CA ILE A 77 18.61 -6.24 -10.47
C ILE A 77 18.23 -6.82 -11.83
N ASP A 78 17.63 -8.01 -11.86
CA ASP A 78 17.23 -8.69 -13.11
C ASP A 78 16.03 -8.00 -13.78
N GLY A 79 15.17 -7.35 -13.00
CA GLY A 79 13.99 -6.63 -13.48
C GLY A 79 14.25 -5.20 -13.92
N HIS A 80 15.47 -4.67 -13.76
CA HIS A 80 15.80 -3.29 -14.08
C HIS A 80 15.90 -3.06 -15.61
N ASP A 81 15.12 -2.10 -16.13
CA ASP A 81 15.14 -1.71 -17.54
C ASP A 81 16.14 -0.57 -17.80
N ALA A 82 17.27 -0.91 -18.44
CA ALA A 82 18.32 0.05 -18.78
C ALA A 82 17.90 1.12 -19.79
N GLN A 83 16.93 0.84 -20.69
CA GLN A 83 16.44 1.82 -21.66
C GLN A 83 15.51 2.82 -20.98
N ALA A 84 14.59 2.34 -20.14
CA ALA A 84 13.73 3.19 -19.32
C ALA A 84 14.56 4.09 -18.38
N PHE A 85 15.67 3.57 -17.83
CA PHE A 85 16.56 4.31 -16.94
C PHE A 85 17.42 5.37 -17.64
N ALA A 86 17.74 5.17 -18.94
CA ALA A 86 18.70 5.99 -19.68
C ALA A 86 18.53 7.51 -19.54
N PRO A 87 17.31 8.09 -19.54
CA PRO A 87 17.10 9.53 -19.41
C PRO A 87 17.66 10.13 -18.11
N VAL A 88 17.65 9.37 -17.01
CA VAL A 88 18.12 9.84 -15.69
C VAL A 88 19.42 9.18 -15.25
N ALA A 89 19.95 8.23 -16.01
CA ALA A 89 21.06 7.39 -15.60
C ALA A 89 22.40 8.13 -15.35
N HIS A 90 22.51 9.38 -15.77
CA HIS A 90 23.68 10.23 -15.55
C HIS A 90 23.57 11.07 -14.26
N LEU A 91 22.40 11.08 -13.63
CA LEU A 91 22.11 11.92 -12.46
C LEU A 91 22.66 11.29 -11.17
N THR A 92 22.89 12.16 -10.19
CA THR A 92 23.00 11.80 -8.78
C THR A 92 21.61 11.66 -8.14
N VAL A 93 21.52 11.18 -6.90
CA VAL A 93 20.24 11.15 -6.16
C VAL A 93 19.69 12.57 -5.97
N GLY A 94 20.56 13.54 -5.67
CA GLY A 94 20.19 14.95 -5.52
C GLY A 94 19.66 15.55 -6.83
N ASP A 95 20.30 15.23 -7.95
CA ASP A 95 19.83 15.69 -9.26
C ASP A 95 18.54 14.98 -9.69
N LEU A 96 18.35 13.71 -9.33
CA LEU A 96 17.08 13.01 -9.54
C LEU A 96 15.96 13.70 -8.77
N ARG A 97 16.18 14.11 -7.51
CA ARG A 97 15.19 14.89 -6.74
C ARG A 97 14.79 16.15 -7.52
N ASN A 98 15.77 16.91 -8.00
CA ASN A 98 15.52 18.16 -8.73
C ASN A 98 14.77 17.88 -10.04
N TRP A 99 15.14 16.83 -10.76
CA TRP A 99 14.49 16.42 -12.00
C TRP A 99 13.03 16.01 -11.76
N LEU A 100 12.73 15.22 -10.73
CA LEU A 100 11.37 14.81 -10.34
C LEU A 100 10.47 16.01 -10.00
N LEU A 101 11.05 17.05 -9.40
CA LEU A 101 10.33 18.29 -9.05
C LEU A 101 10.10 19.21 -10.26
N SER A 102 10.87 19.05 -11.33
CA SER A 102 10.77 19.87 -12.55
C SER A 102 9.52 19.58 -13.39
N GLU A 103 9.30 20.40 -14.42
CA GLU A 103 8.25 20.23 -15.43
C GLU A 103 8.52 19.05 -16.38
N ALA A 104 9.76 18.57 -16.47
CA ALA A 104 10.13 17.43 -17.33
C ALA A 104 9.54 16.10 -16.81
N ALA A 105 9.30 16.01 -15.50
CA ALA A 105 8.73 14.85 -14.82
C ALA A 105 7.20 14.77 -15.02
N THR A 106 6.74 14.75 -16.27
CA THR A 106 5.31 14.59 -16.58
C THR A 106 4.83 13.17 -16.25
N THR A 107 3.52 12.96 -16.12
CA THR A 107 2.93 11.63 -15.91
C THR A 107 3.44 10.62 -16.94
N ALA A 108 3.44 10.96 -18.23
CA ALA A 108 3.91 10.07 -19.29
C ALA A 108 5.40 9.71 -19.12
N THR A 109 6.23 10.70 -18.78
CA THR A 109 7.67 10.50 -18.57
C THR A 109 7.92 9.62 -17.34
N LEU A 110 7.21 9.84 -16.24
CA LEU A 110 7.34 9.05 -15.02
C LEU A 110 6.87 7.60 -15.21
N THR A 111 5.76 7.39 -15.94
CA THR A 111 5.29 6.05 -16.30
C THR A 111 6.33 5.30 -17.14
N ALA A 112 6.95 5.96 -18.13
CA ALA A 112 8.00 5.37 -18.94
C ALA A 112 9.30 5.10 -18.16
N LEU A 113 9.60 5.91 -17.14
CA LEU A 113 10.80 5.79 -16.31
C LEU A 113 10.70 4.68 -15.26
N ALA A 114 9.51 4.39 -14.71
CA ALA A 114 9.33 3.48 -13.57
C ALA A 114 10.02 2.11 -13.70
N PRO A 115 10.07 1.43 -14.88
CA PRO A 115 10.84 0.18 -15.07
C PRO A 115 12.35 0.32 -14.87
N GLY A 116 12.89 1.51 -15.09
CA GLY A 116 14.31 1.81 -14.93
C GLY A 116 14.74 2.28 -13.55
N LEU A 117 13.82 2.41 -12.59
CA LEU A 117 14.16 2.80 -11.22
C LEU A 117 14.19 1.56 -10.32
N THR A 118 15.28 1.39 -9.56
CA THR A 118 15.32 0.40 -8.47
C THR A 118 14.67 0.98 -7.21
N PRO A 119 14.13 0.12 -6.33
CA PRO A 119 13.63 0.55 -5.02
C PRO A 119 14.62 1.38 -4.21
N GLU A 120 15.90 1.02 -4.23
CA GLU A 120 16.94 1.72 -3.47
C GLU A 120 17.17 3.14 -4.00
N MET A 121 17.10 3.37 -5.32
CA MET A 121 17.15 4.72 -5.89
C MET A 121 15.95 5.57 -5.44
N VAL A 122 14.77 4.96 -5.40
CA VAL A 122 13.52 5.63 -5.02
C VAL A 122 13.48 5.92 -3.51
N ALA A 123 13.93 4.99 -2.68
CA ALA A 123 14.12 5.21 -1.25
C ALA A 123 15.21 6.26 -0.98
N ALA A 124 16.27 6.30 -1.78
CA ALA A 124 17.34 7.30 -1.62
C ALA A 124 16.80 8.71 -1.84
N VAL A 125 16.05 8.92 -2.92
CA VAL A 125 15.52 10.24 -3.25
C VAL A 125 14.44 10.70 -2.27
N SER A 126 13.61 9.79 -1.73
CA SER A 126 12.59 10.12 -0.74
C SER A 126 13.20 10.70 0.56
N LYS A 127 14.36 10.18 0.98
CA LYS A 127 15.11 10.67 2.15
C LYS A 127 15.58 12.12 2.02
N LEU A 128 15.75 12.61 0.79
CA LEU A 128 16.16 13.99 0.49
C LEU A 128 14.98 14.95 0.29
N MET A 129 13.75 14.43 0.27
CA MET A 129 12.54 15.19 -0.01
C MET A 129 11.85 15.67 1.28
N ARG A 130 11.33 16.90 1.25
CA ARG A 130 10.36 17.36 2.27
C ARG A 130 8.98 16.76 1.99
N ASN A 131 8.03 16.86 2.93
CA ASN A 131 6.68 16.30 2.75
C ASN A 131 5.98 16.85 1.50
N GLN A 132 6.08 18.16 1.24
CA GLN A 132 5.52 18.77 0.03
C GLN A 132 6.14 18.20 -1.26
N ASP A 133 7.44 17.84 -1.24
CA ASP A 133 8.13 17.29 -2.40
C ASP A 133 7.56 15.90 -2.70
N LEU A 134 7.44 15.05 -1.66
CA LEU A 134 6.82 13.72 -1.75
C LEU A 134 5.40 13.79 -2.32
N VAL A 135 4.57 14.68 -1.77
CA VAL A 135 3.19 14.92 -2.24
C VAL A 135 3.17 15.36 -3.70
N SER A 136 3.97 16.36 -4.05
CA SER A 136 3.95 16.97 -5.39
C SER A 136 4.40 16.01 -6.49
N VAL A 137 5.39 15.15 -6.22
CA VAL A 137 5.86 14.16 -7.20
C VAL A 137 4.90 12.99 -7.29
N ALA A 138 4.43 12.46 -6.15
CA ALA A 138 3.46 11.37 -6.15
C ALA A 138 2.18 11.72 -6.92
N LYS A 139 1.73 12.99 -6.84
CA LYS A 139 0.57 13.50 -7.58
C LYS A 139 0.74 13.46 -9.10
N LYS A 140 1.98 13.54 -9.60
CA LYS A 140 2.28 13.44 -11.05
C LYS A 140 2.19 11.99 -11.53
N CYS A 141 2.34 11.00 -10.65
CA CYS A 141 2.28 9.58 -10.97
C CYS A 141 0.81 9.10 -11.07
N SER A 142 0.45 8.47 -12.19
CA SER A 142 -0.86 7.88 -12.40
C SER A 142 -0.72 6.38 -12.67
N VAL A 143 -1.31 5.56 -11.80
CA VAL A 143 -1.31 4.09 -11.92
C VAL A 143 -2.74 3.61 -11.81
N VAL A 144 -3.26 3.08 -12.92
CA VAL A 144 -4.66 2.68 -13.07
C VAL A 144 -4.72 1.16 -13.23
N THR A 145 -5.53 0.52 -12.40
CA THR A 145 -5.73 -0.94 -12.38
C THR A 145 -7.21 -1.29 -12.55
N ARG A 146 -7.49 -2.49 -13.06
CA ARG A 146 -8.84 -2.92 -13.45
C ARG A 146 -9.09 -4.37 -13.08
N PHE A 147 -10.25 -4.61 -12.46
CA PHE A 147 -10.79 -5.96 -12.26
C PHE A 147 -12.27 -5.98 -12.62
N ARG A 148 -13.17 -5.59 -11.70
CA ARG A 148 -14.61 -5.36 -11.98
C ARG A 148 -14.99 -3.89 -12.06
N ASP A 149 -14.12 -3.04 -11.55
CA ASP A 149 -14.15 -1.58 -11.66
C ASP A 149 -12.73 -1.07 -12.00
N THR A 150 -12.62 0.26 -12.17
CA THR A 150 -11.37 0.94 -12.50
C THR A 150 -10.89 1.82 -11.34
N ILE A 151 -9.71 1.53 -10.78
CA ILE A 151 -9.11 2.28 -9.66
C ILE A 151 -7.90 3.09 -10.12
N GLY A 152 -7.63 4.22 -9.45
CA GLY A 152 -6.40 5.01 -9.63
C GLY A 152 -6.49 6.12 -10.68
N LEU A 153 -7.70 6.38 -11.19
CA LEU A 153 -7.96 7.51 -12.09
C LEU A 153 -7.71 8.85 -11.38
N PRO A 154 -7.13 9.86 -12.07
CA PRO A 154 -7.03 11.20 -11.51
C PRO A 154 -8.40 11.75 -11.07
N GLY A 155 -8.45 12.39 -9.90
CA GLY A 155 -9.69 12.94 -9.35
C GLY A 155 -10.63 11.88 -8.74
N HIS A 156 -10.13 10.67 -8.48
CA HIS A 156 -10.89 9.59 -7.86
C HIS A 156 -10.18 9.10 -6.59
N LEU A 157 -10.97 8.61 -5.63
CA LEU A 157 -10.52 7.96 -4.40
C LEU A 157 -11.39 6.74 -4.16
N ALA A 158 -10.79 5.55 -4.17
CA ALA A 158 -11.48 4.33 -3.82
C ALA A 158 -11.36 4.01 -2.31
N VAL A 159 -12.24 3.16 -1.80
CA VAL A 159 -12.26 2.78 -0.38
C VAL A 159 -12.39 1.27 -0.26
N ARG A 160 -11.49 0.66 0.52
CA ARG A 160 -11.67 -0.72 1.00
C ARG A 160 -12.73 -0.71 2.09
N LEU A 161 -13.81 -1.46 1.91
CA LEU A 161 -14.75 -1.73 2.98
C LEU A 161 -14.20 -2.92 3.77
N GLN A 162 -13.90 -2.73 5.05
CA GLN A 162 -13.34 -3.75 5.94
C GLN A 162 -14.35 -4.20 7.01
N PRO A 163 -15.19 -5.21 6.72
CA PRO A 163 -16.23 -5.66 7.64
C PRO A 163 -15.71 -6.76 8.58
N ASN A 164 -14.62 -6.51 9.29
CA ASN A 164 -14.06 -7.48 10.24
C ASN A 164 -15.05 -7.76 11.37
N HIS A 165 -15.09 -9.00 11.85
CA HIS A 165 -15.91 -9.40 12.99
C HIS A 165 -15.09 -10.30 13.94
N PRO A 166 -15.11 -10.10 15.27
CA PRO A 166 -14.27 -10.83 16.23
C PRO A 166 -14.38 -12.36 16.21
N THR A 167 -15.42 -12.90 15.57
CA THR A 167 -15.73 -14.33 15.48
C THR A 167 -16.10 -14.77 14.07
N ASP A 168 -15.85 -13.94 13.06
CA ASP A 168 -16.25 -14.20 11.66
C ASP A 168 -17.75 -14.53 11.49
N ASP A 169 -18.62 -13.92 12.30
CA ASP A 169 -20.06 -14.13 12.21
C ASP A 169 -20.59 -13.56 10.89
N LEU A 170 -21.17 -14.42 10.04
CA LEU A 170 -21.61 -14.03 8.70
C LEU A 170 -22.66 -12.90 8.72
N ARG A 171 -23.53 -12.85 9.74
CA ARG A 171 -24.54 -11.79 9.86
C ARG A 171 -23.90 -10.48 10.28
N GLY A 172 -22.95 -10.52 11.21
CA GLY A 172 -22.15 -9.36 11.60
C GLY A 172 -21.35 -8.78 10.42
N VAL A 173 -20.67 -9.63 9.67
CA VAL A 173 -19.94 -9.24 8.45
C VAL A 173 -20.89 -8.66 7.41
N ALA A 174 -22.03 -9.31 7.16
CA ALA A 174 -23.02 -8.82 6.19
C ALA A 174 -23.63 -7.46 6.61
N ALA A 175 -23.90 -7.26 7.90
CA ALA A 175 -24.40 -6.00 8.43
C ALA A 175 -23.38 -4.86 8.26
N SER A 176 -22.11 -5.10 8.58
CA SER A 176 -21.02 -4.14 8.38
C SER A 176 -20.77 -3.84 6.89
N THR A 177 -20.87 -4.87 6.04
CA THR A 177 -20.82 -4.71 4.58
C THR A 177 -21.95 -3.81 4.07
N LEU A 178 -23.17 -4.03 4.55
CA LEU A 178 -24.31 -3.19 4.19
C LEU A 178 -24.11 -1.73 4.62
N ASP A 179 -23.65 -1.52 5.85
CA ASP A 179 -23.39 -0.18 6.38
C ASP A 179 -22.39 0.57 5.49
N GLY A 180 -21.23 0.00 5.21
CA GLY A 180 -20.23 0.64 4.35
C GLY A 180 -20.72 0.91 2.92
N LEU A 181 -21.50 0.00 2.32
CA LEU A 181 -22.10 0.22 1.00
C LEU A 181 -23.07 1.41 0.99
N LEU A 182 -23.84 1.62 2.07
CA LEU A 182 -24.74 2.76 2.21
C LEU A 182 -23.99 4.10 2.33
N TYR A 183 -22.73 4.09 2.78
CA TYR A 183 -21.82 5.25 2.73
C TYR A 183 -21.04 5.36 1.40
N GLY A 184 -21.26 4.44 0.46
CA GLY A 184 -20.54 4.40 -0.81
C GLY A 184 -19.07 4.03 -0.67
N ALA A 185 -18.75 3.16 0.30
CA ALA A 185 -17.46 2.48 0.43
C ALA A 185 -17.52 1.07 -0.20
N GLY A 186 -16.35 0.53 -0.55
CA GLY A 186 -16.23 -0.80 -1.14
C GLY A 186 -15.88 -0.80 -2.63
N ASP A 187 -15.63 0.35 -3.24
CA ASP A 187 -15.16 0.47 -4.62
C ASP A 187 -13.67 0.16 -4.80
N ALA A 188 -12.92 -0.05 -3.71
CA ALA A 188 -11.61 -0.68 -3.81
C ALA A 188 -11.73 -2.21 -3.71
N VAL A 189 -12.37 -2.69 -2.65
CA VAL A 189 -12.61 -4.10 -2.37
C VAL A 189 -13.55 -4.18 -1.16
N ILE A 190 -14.41 -5.18 -1.12
CA ILE A 190 -15.06 -5.62 0.13
C ILE A 190 -14.15 -6.70 0.73
N GLY A 191 -13.25 -6.27 1.62
CA GLY A 191 -12.09 -7.04 2.05
C GLY A 191 -12.00 -7.18 3.57
N LEU A 192 -12.13 -8.40 4.10
CA LEU A 192 -12.06 -8.66 5.54
C LEU A 192 -10.84 -9.50 5.93
N ASN A 193 -10.28 -9.17 7.08
CA ASN A 193 -9.30 -10.00 7.79
C ASN A 193 -10.09 -11.03 8.61
N PRO A 194 -9.93 -12.34 8.37
CA PRO A 194 -10.66 -13.34 9.14
C PRO A 194 -10.02 -13.56 10.52
N ALA A 195 -10.84 -13.74 11.55
CA ALA A 195 -10.38 -14.17 12.88
C ALA A 195 -9.94 -15.65 12.90
N SER A 196 -10.49 -16.46 11.98
CA SER A 196 -10.22 -17.89 11.83
C SER A 196 -9.36 -18.20 10.60
N ASP A 197 -8.51 -19.22 10.71
CA ASP A 197 -7.78 -19.85 9.60
C ASP A 197 -8.49 -21.10 9.04
N SER A 198 -9.72 -21.37 9.50
CA SER A 198 -10.50 -22.55 9.15
C SER A 198 -11.01 -22.49 7.70
N MET A 199 -10.56 -23.43 6.86
CA MET A 199 -10.96 -23.53 5.44
C MET A 199 -12.49 -23.49 5.20
N PRO A 200 -13.33 -24.20 5.98
CA PRO A 200 -14.79 -24.04 5.90
C PRO A 200 -15.29 -22.62 6.14
N VAL A 201 -14.78 -21.94 7.16
CA VAL A 201 -15.19 -20.56 7.53
C VAL A 201 -14.76 -19.59 6.43
N LEU A 202 -13.51 -19.66 5.99
CA LEU A 202 -12.98 -18.85 4.90
C LEU A 202 -13.80 -19.03 3.60
N GLY A 203 -14.16 -20.28 3.27
CA GLY A 203 -14.99 -20.57 2.11
C GLY A 203 -16.43 -20.07 2.25
N GLN A 204 -17.01 -20.08 3.45
CA GLN A 204 -18.34 -19.51 3.72
C GLN A 204 -18.33 -17.98 3.55
N LEU A 205 -17.30 -17.30 4.08
CA LEU A 205 -17.12 -15.86 3.93
C LEU A 205 -17.02 -15.46 2.45
N LEU A 206 -16.18 -16.16 1.66
CA LEU A 206 -16.06 -15.90 0.21
C LEU A 206 -17.40 -16.06 -0.52
N ARG A 207 -18.14 -17.15 -0.25
CA ARG A 207 -19.45 -17.40 -0.88
C ARG A 207 -20.51 -16.36 -0.47
N MET A 208 -20.50 -15.94 0.79
CA MET A 208 -21.41 -14.90 1.27
C MET A 208 -21.13 -13.57 0.57
N LEU A 209 -19.87 -13.15 0.48
CA LEU A 209 -19.48 -11.92 -0.22
C LEU A 209 -19.81 -11.99 -1.72
N ASP A 210 -19.55 -13.13 -2.37
CA ASP A 210 -19.91 -13.34 -3.77
C ASP A 210 -21.43 -13.27 -3.98
N GLU A 211 -22.23 -13.87 -3.09
CA GLU A 211 -23.70 -13.79 -3.16
C GLU A 211 -24.17 -12.34 -3.07
N VAL A 212 -23.62 -11.54 -2.14
CA VAL A 212 -23.93 -10.11 -2.01
C VAL A 212 -23.59 -9.37 -3.30
N ILE A 213 -22.38 -9.55 -3.83
CA ILE A 213 -21.92 -8.85 -5.03
C ILE A 213 -22.79 -9.21 -6.24
N GLN A 214 -23.06 -10.49 -6.47
CA GLN A 214 -23.84 -10.96 -7.61
C GLN A 214 -25.31 -10.53 -7.50
N ARG A 215 -25.92 -10.70 -6.31
CA ARG A 215 -27.34 -10.39 -6.08
C ARG A 215 -27.67 -8.92 -6.31
N PHE A 216 -26.77 -8.03 -5.90
CA PHE A 216 -26.96 -6.59 -6.05
C PHE A 216 -26.22 -6.00 -7.25
N GLU A 217 -25.61 -6.84 -8.08
CA GLU A 217 -24.83 -6.44 -9.26
C GLU A 217 -23.82 -5.33 -8.95
N ILE A 218 -23.12 -5.48 -7.82
CA ILE A 218 -22.19 -4.48 -7.32
C ILE A 218 -20.90 -4.56 -8.17
N PRO A 219 -20.47 -3.48 -8.84
CA PRO A 219 -19.24 -3.48 -9.62
C PRO A 219 -18.05 -3.33 -8.67
N THR A 220 -17.74 -4.41 -7.95
CA THR A 220 -16.62 -4.53 -7.01
C THR A 220 -16.21 -5.99 -6.85
N GLN A 221 -15.17 -6.21 -6.06
CA GLN A 221 -14.48 -7.45 -5.79
C GLN A 221 -14.49 -7.75 -4.30
N SER A 222 -14.53 -9.04 -3.98
CA SER A 222 -14.36 -9.54 -2.62
C SER A 222 -12.92 -9.98 -2.34
N CYS A 223 -12.53 -9.92 -1.06
CA CYS A 223 -11.28 -10.55 -0.62
C CYS A 223 -11.40 -11.00 0.83
N VAL A 224 -10.96 -12.23 1.11
CA VAL A 224 -10.73 -12.70 2.47
C VAL A 224 -9.23 -12.75 2.67
N LEU A 225 -8.70 -11.88 3.53
CA LEU A 225 -7.28 -11.62 3.70
C LEU A 225 -6.59 -12.70 4.56
N THR A 226 -6.66 -13.94 4.09
CA THR A 226 -5.96 -15.08 4.67
C THR A 226 -4.61 -15.30 3.99
N HIS A 227 -3.78 -16.20 4.53
CA HIS A 227 -2.52 -16.59 3.88
C HIS A 227 -2.78 -17.16 2.48
N VAL A 228 -1.94 -16.82 1.51
CA VAL A 228 -2.10 -17.15 0.08
C VAL A 228 -2.34 -18.64 -0.19
N THR A 229 -1.76 -19.53 0.62
CA THR A 229 -1.95 -20.99 0.50
C THR A 229 -3.39 -21.43 0.77
N ASN A 230 -4.12 -20.74 1.67
CA ASN A 230 -5.52 -21.03 1.92
C ASN A 230 -6.37 -20.56 0.73
N THR A 231 -6.09 -19.36 0.22
CA THR A 231 -6.74 -18.81 -0.98
C THR A 231 -6.55 -19.71 -2.20
N LEU A 232 -5.33 -20.24 -2.40
CA LEU A 232 -5.03 -21.19 -3.47
C LEU A 232 -5.87 -22.46 -3.35
N LYS A 233 -5.90 -23.10 -2.18
CA LYS A 233 -6.74 -24.28 -1.91
C LYS A 233 -8.23 -24.00 -2.13
N LEU A 234 -8.69 -22.81 -1.74
CA LEU A 234 -10.09 -22.40 -1.96
C LEU A 234 -10.39 -22.23 -3.45
N ALA A 235 -9.48 -21.61 -4.22
CA ALA A 235 -9.61 -21.48 -5.67
C ALA A 235 -9.62 -22.85 -6.37
N GLU A 236 -8.73 -23.77 -5.98
CA GLU A 236 -8.72 -25.16 -6.48
C GLU A 236 -10.02 -25.91 -6.17
N ALA A 237 -10.62 -25.65 -5.00
CA ALA A 237 -11.91 -26.19 -4.60
C ALA A 237 -13.11 -25.48 -5.28
N GLY A 238 -12.88 -24.52 -6.18
CA GLY A 238 -13.92 -23.81 -6.93
C GLY A 238 -14.63 -22.70 -6.13
N ALA A 239 -14.03 -22.20 -5.04
CA ALA A 239 -14.55 -21.04 -4.33
C ALA A 239 -14.45 -19.76 -5.19
N PRO A 240 -15.35 -18.78 -5.00
CA PRO A 240 -15.39 -17.56 -5.81
C PRO A 240 -14.32 -16.54 -5.40
N VAL A 241 -13.05 -16.87 -5.62
CA VAL A 241 -11.92 -15.98 -5.30
C VAL A 241 -11.81 -14.86 -6.34
N ASP A 242 -12.11 -13.62 -5.94
CA ASP A 242 -11.92 -12.45 -6.81
C ASP A 242 -10.46 -11.94 -6.76
N LEU A 243 -9.97 -11.60 -5.56
CA LEU A 243 -8.57 -11.17 -5.35
C LEU A 243 -7.81 -12.15 -4.45
N VAL A 244 -6.52 -12.32 -4.72
CA VAL A 244 -5.59 -13.06 -3.88
C VAL A 244 -4.78 -12.09 -3.02
N PHE A 245 -5.03 -12.16 -1.72
CA PHE A 245 -4.28 -11.39 -0.73
C PHE A 245 -2.98 -12.08 -0.30
N GLN A 246 -1.94 -11.29 -0.03
CA GLN A 246 -0.78 -11.72 0.76
C GLN A 246 -0.03 -10.53 1.36
N SER A 247 0.37 -10.61 2.63
CA SER A 247 1.38 -9.71 3.19
C SER A 247 2.77 -10.05 2.64
N ILE A 248 3.53 -9.05 2.21
CA ILE A 248 4.87 -9.20 1.64
C ILE A 248 5.87 -8.24 2.29
N ALA A 249 7.15 -8.54 2.16
CA ALA A 249 8.26 -7.74 2.67
C ALA A 249 9.39 -7.59 1.64
N GLY A 250 10.33 -6.67 1.91
CA GLY A 250 11.43 -6.34 1.00
C GLY A 250 12.68 -7.21 1.08
N THR A 251 12.64 -8.32 1.82
CA THR A 251 13.76 -9.27 1.90
C THR A 251 13.26 -10.71 1.81
N GLU A 252 14.06 -11.61 1.24
CA GLU A 252 13.76 -13.02 1.11
C GLU A 252 13.50 -13.64 2.48
N LYS A 253 14.36 -13.34 3.46
CA LYS A 253 14.22 -13.87 4.82
C LYS A 253 12.92 -13.40 5.50
N ALA A 254 12.49 -12.16 5.29
CA ALA A 254 11.22 -11.68 5.84
C ALA A 254 10.02 -12.38 5.18
N ASN A 255 10.01 -12.52 3.85
CA ASN A 255 8.95 -13.26 3.14
C ASN A 255 8.89 -14.74 3.55
N LEU A 256 10.05 -15.39 3.72
CA LEU A 256 10.11 -16.76 4.23
C LEU A 256 9.54 -16.89 5.64
N SER A 257 9.72 -15.88 6.50
CA SER A 257 9.12 -15.86 7.84
C SER A 257 7.59 -15.76 7.80
N PHE A 258 7.03 -15.21 6.71
CA PHE A 258 5.59 -15.21 6.43
C PHE A 258 5.12 -16.49 5.73
N GLY A 259 6.02 -17.41 5.36
CA GLY A 259 5.67 -18.61 4.59
C GLY A 259 5.50 -18.35 3.09
N VAL A 260 6.07 -17.26 2.56
CA VAL A 260 5.86 -16.79 1.18
C VAL A 260 7.15 -16.91 0.36
N THR A 261 7.01 -17.39 -0.87
CA THR A 261 8.07 -17.36 -1.89
C THR A 261 7.52 -16.84 -3.22
N PRO A 262 8.37 -16.31 -4.13
CA PRO A 262 7.93 -15.92 -5.47
C PRO A 262 7.24 -17.06 -6.25
N GLU A 263 7.66 -18.30 -6.06
CA GLU A 263 7.08 -19.47 -6.74
C GLU A 263 5.64 -19.72 -6.27
N LEU A 264 5.38 -19.60 -4.97
CA LEU A 264 4.03 -19.71 -4.41
C LEU A 264 3.12 -18.57 -4.91
N LEU A 265 3.67 -17.35 -5.01
CA LEU A 265 2.93 -16.21 -5.56
C LEU A 265 2.67 -16.37 -7.07
N ASP A 266 3.61 -16.95 -7.82
CA ASP A 266 3.42 -17.27 -9.24
C ASP A 266 2.27 -18.28 -9.42
N GLU A 267 2.20 -19.32 -8.60
CA GLU A 267 1.13 -20.31 -8.59
C GLU A 267 -0.24 -19.67 -8.25
N ALA A 268 -0.31 -18.90 -7.17
CA ALA A 268 -1.54 -18.24 -6.74
C ALA A 268 -2.04 -17.20 -7.76
N TYR A 269 -1.12 -16.45 -8.37
CA TYR A 269 -1.44 -15.50 -9.43
C TYR A 269 -2.02 -16.22 -10.66
N ALA A 270 -1.40 -17.32 -11.10
CA ALA A 270 -1.89 -18.12 -12.22
C ALA A 270 -3.26 -18.75 -11.91
N ALA A 271 -3.46 -19.27 -10.70
CA ALA A 271 -4.73 -19.83 -10.26
C ALA A 271 -5.85 -18.78 -10.31
N ALA A 272 -5.63 -17.58 -9.77
CA ALA A 272 -6.62 -16.50 -9.79
C ALA A 272 -6.97 -16.02 -11.21
N LEU A 273 -5.96 -15.84 -12.07
CA LEU A 273 -6.19 -15.51 -13.49
C LEU A 273 -7.03 -16.57 -14.21
N SER A 274 -6.84 -17.86 -13.87
CA SER A 274 -7.58 -18.96 -14.50
C SER A 274 -9.09 -18.92 -14.22
N LEU A 275 -9.51 -18.30 -13.10
CA LEU A 275 -10.91 -18.17 -12.72
C LEU A 275 -11.68 -17.16 -13.59
N LYS A 276 -10.98 -16.21 -14.23
CA LYS A 276 -11.54 -15.21 -15.18
C LYS A 276 -12.75 -14.45 -14.61
N ARG A 277 -12.63 -14.00 -13.36
CA ARG A 277 -13.72 -13.36 -12.61
C ARG A 277 -13.81 -11.84 -12.77
N GLY A 278 -12.78 -11.22 -13.35
CA GLY A 278 -12.77 -9.80 -13.71
C GLY A 278 -13.59 -9.54 -14.97
N THR A 279 -14.35 -8.45 -14.97
CA THR A 279 -15.24 -8.06 -16.09
C THR A 279 -14.67 -6.93 -16.94
N ILE A 280 -13.69 -6.18 -16.41
CA ILE A 280 -13.05 -5.04 -17.05
C ILE A 280 -11.55 -5.29 -17.25
N GLY A 281 -10.91 -5.94 -16.29
CA GLY A 281 -9.49 -6.28 -16.34
C GLY A 281 -9.15 -7.55 -15.56
N ASP A 282 -7.86 -7.83 -15.47
CA ASP A 282 -7.30 -9.07 -14.93
C ASP A 282 -6.23 -8.82 -13.85
N ASN A 283 -6.21 -7.63 -13.24
CA ASN A 283 -5.41 -7.40 -12.05
C ASN A 283 -6.07 -8.17 -10.89
N VAL A 284 -5.42 -9.22 -10.35
CA VAL A 284 -6.03 -10.14 -9.37
C VAL A 284 -5.31 -10.20 -8.02
N MET A 285 -4.14 -9.59 -7.90
CA MET A 285 -3.39 -9.62 -6.62
C MET A 285 -3.73 -8.43 -5.74
N TYR A 286 -3.73 -8.68 -4.44
CA TYR A 286 -3.80 -7.68 -3.39
C TYR A 286 -2.62 -7.90 -2.42
N PHE A 287 -1.73 -6.93 -2.27
CA PHE A 287 -0.63 -7.01 -1.31
C PHE A 287 -0.75 -6.00 -0.16
N GLU A 288 -0.28 -6.40 1.01
CA GLU A 288 -0.02 -5.48 2.12
C GLU A 288 1.47 -5.45 2.47
N THR A 289 1.95 -4.26 2.74
CA THR A 289 3.33 -3.96 3.18
C THR A 289 3.29 -3.10 4.45
N GLY A 290 4.44 -2.72 4.96
CA GLY A 290 4.50 -1.92 6.18
C GLY A 290 5.92 -1.82 6.70
N GLN A 291 6.31 -0.59 7.03
CA GLN A 291 7.58 -0.32 7.67
C GLN A 291 7.68 -1.04 9.02
N GLY A 292 8.86 -1.62 9.28
CA GLY A 292 9.13 -2.38 10.50
C GLY A 292 8.99 -3.89 10.34
N SER A 293 8.26 -4.37 9.31
CA SER A 293 8.08 -5.81 9.03
C SER A 293 9.40 -6.58 8.94
N ALA A 294 10.36 -6.09 8.15
CA ALA A 294 11.67 -6.72 8.00
C ALA A 294 12.49 -6.70 9.31
N LEU A 295 12.39 -5.64 10.11
CA LEU A 295 13.07 -5.56 11.40
C LEU A 295 12.45 -6.52 12.41
N SER A 296 11.12 -6.57 12.49
CA SER A 296 10.37 -7.49 13.34
C SER A 296 10.70 -8.96 13.05
N ALA A 297 10.95 -9.29 11.78
CA ALA A 297 11.37 -10.62 11.34
C ALA A 297 12.89 -10.88 11.52
N ASN A 298 13.63 -9.95 12.12
CA ASN A 298 15.09 -9.99 12.23
C ASN A 298 15.77 -10.25 10.87
N ALA A 299 15.27 -9.55 9.86
CA ALA A 299 15.52 -9.81 8.45
C ALA A 299 15.76 -8.52 7.64
N ASN A 300 16.12 -7.41 8.29
CA ASN A 300 16.44 -6.14 7.64
C ASN A 300 17.93 -6.03 7.23
N PHE A 301 18.82 -6.90 7.73
CA PHE A 301 20.24 -6.96 7.32
C PHE A 301 21.01 -5.63 7.45
N GLY A 302 20.65 -4.81 8.46
CA GLY A 302 21.21 -3.47 8.68
C GLY A 302 20.71 -2.40 7.71
N VAL A 303 19.71 -2.72 6.89
CA VAL A 303 19.01 -1.79 6.00
C VAL A 303 17.87 -1.12 6.78
N ASP A 304 17.65 0.17 6.53
CA ASP A 304 16.62 0.97 7.18
C ASP A 304 15.21 0.62 6.73
N GLN A 305 14.22 0.99 7.55
CA GLN A 305 12.81 0.65 7.33
C GLN A 305 12.27 1.14 5.99
N GLN A 306 12.62 2.36 5.54
CA GLN A 306 12.12 2.89 4.26
C GLN A 306 12.63 2.07 3.08
N THR A 307 13.91 1.72 3.13
CA THR A 307 14.55 1.02 2.03
C THR A 307 14.04 -0.42 1.94
N CYS A 308 13.84 -1.09 3.09
CA CYS A 308 13.16 -2.40 3.13
C CYS A 308 11.72 -2.31 2.60
N GLU A 309 10.97 -1.29 2.97
CA GLU A 309 9.60 -1.09 2.50
C GLU A 309 9.54 -0.86 0.98
N ALA A 310 10.39 0.03 0.45
CA ALA A 310 10.49 0.24 -0.99
C ALA A 310 10.83 -1.05 -1.76
N ARG A 311 11.68 -1.92 -1.19
CA ARG A 311 12.04 -3.20 -1.80
C ARG A 311 10.87 -4.18 -1.90
N ALA A 312 9.91 -4.14 -0.97
CA ALA A 312 8.70 -4.95 -1.05
C ALA A 312 7.90 -4.64 -2.33
N TYR A 313 7.95 -3.39 -2.79
CA TYR A 313 7.30 -2.95 -4.02
C TYR A 313 7.89 -3.61 -5.29
N ALA A 314 9.16 -4.02 -5.29
CA ALA A 314 9.71 -4.78 -6.42
C ALA A 314 9.02 -6.14 -6.57
N LEU A 315 8.75 -6.83 -5.45
CA LEU A 315 8.00 -8.09 -5.49
C LEU A 315 6.58 -7.87 -6.00
N ALA A 316 5.88 -6.86 -5.49
CA ALA A 316 4.53 -6.55 -5.93
C ALA A 316 4.43 -6.29 -7.44
N ARG A 317 5.36 -5.50 -8.01
CA ARG A 317 5.34 -5.12 -9.43
C ARG A 317 5.32 -6.30 -10.39
N ARG A 318 5.98 -7.42 -10.03
CA ARG A 318 6.00 -8.66 -10.82
C ARG A 318 4.59 -9.15 -11.14
N TYR A 319 3.63 -8.95 -10.23
CA TYR A 319 2.29 -9.52 -10.31
C TYR A 319 1.19 -8.53 -10.71
N LYS A 320 1.55 -7.29 -11.11
CA LYS A 320 0.61 -6.26 -11.58
C LYS A 320 -0.65 -6.20 -10.69
N PRO A 321 -0.49 -5.96 -9.37
CA PRO A 321 -1.57 -6.11 -8.42
C PRO A 321 -2.70 -5.14 -8.74
N PHE A 322 -3.91 -5.52 -8.36
CA PHE A 322 -5.04 -4.61 -8.39
C PHE A 322 -4.92 -3.57 -7.28
N LEU A 323 -4.51 -4.03 -6.09
CA LEU A 323 -4.30 -3.22 -4.90
C LEU A 323 -2.96 -3.54 -4.25
N ILE A 324 -2.32 -2.51 -3.72
CA ILE A 324 -1.29 -2.67 -2.70
C ILE A 324 -1.46 -1.54 -1.70
N ASN A 325 -1.38 -1.81 -0.40
CA ASN A 325 -1.26 -0.73 0.59
C ASN A 325 -0.12 -1.00 1.56
N THR A 326 0.53 0.09 1.97
CA THR A 326 1.26 0.11 3.23
C THR A 326 0.26 0.14 4.38
N VAL A 327 0.60 -0.48 5.50
CA VAL A 327 -0.13 -0.38 6.77
C VAL A 327 0.73 0.41 7.75
N VAL A 328 0.51 1.73 7.81
CA VAL A 328 1.39 2.65 8.54
C VAL A 328 0.88 2.82 9.95
N GLY A 329 1.72 2.58 10.97
CA GLY A 329 1.35 2.76 12.37
C GLY A 329 0.71 1.54 13.04
N PHE A 330 0.51 0.44 12.30
CA PHE A 330 -0.13 -0.78 12.80
C PHE A 330 0.74 -1.63 13.74
N ILE A 331 2.05 -1.71 13.48
CA ILE A 331 2.90 -2.64 14.25
C ILE A 331 3.14 -2.14 15.67
N GLY A 332 3.44 -0.84 15.84
CA GLY A 332 3.67 -0.25 17.15
C GLY A 332 4.73 0.86 17.20
N PRO A 333 4.85 1.54 18.35
CA PRO A 333 5.77 2.64 18.59
C PRO A 333 7.24 2.25 18.49
N GLU A 334 7.57 0.97 18.60
CA GLU A 334 8.92 0.44 18.43
C GLU A 334 9.47 0.72 17.03
N TYR A 335 8.57 0.86 16.04
CA TYR A 335 8.89 1.05 14.63
C TYR A 335 8.63 2.49 14.17
N LEU A 336 7.48 3.04 14.58
CA LEU A 336 7.06 4.44 14.35
C LEU A 336 6.41 4.98 15.63
N TYR A 337 7.16 5.79 16.38
CA TYR A 337 6.78 6.16 17.76
C TYR A 337 5.59 7.13 17.87
N ASP A 338 5.58 8.16 17.02
CA ASP A 338 4.66 9.28 17.12
C ASP A 338 3.93 9.57 15.79
N GLY A 339 2.88 10.40 15.86
CA GLY A 339 2.12 10.83 14.68
C GLY A 339 3.00 11.45 13.58
N LYS A 340 4.06 12.17 13.94
CA LYS A 340 5.02 12.74 12.98
C LYS A 340 5.77 11.68 12.19
N GLN A 341 6.19 10.59 12.84
CA GLN A 341 6.86 9.46 12.21
C GLN A 341 5.88 8.70 11.30
N ILE A 342 4.66 8.47 11.76
CA ILE A 342 3.58 7.84 10.99
C ILE A 342 3.27 8.65 9.73
N ILE A 343 3.02 9.96 9.87
CA ILE A 343 2.76 10.87 8.74
C ILE A 343 3.91 10.82 7.74
N ARG A 344 5.15 10.88 8.22
CA ARG A 344 6.32 10.84 7.34
C ARG A 344 6.46 9.50 6.61
N ALA A 345 6.20 8.38 7.30
CA ALA A 345 6.25 7.05 6.71
C ALA A 345 5.21 6.86 5.62
N GLY A 346 3.94 7.21 5.88
CA GLY A 346 2.88 7.09 4.87
C GLY A 346 3.14 7.92 3.61
N LEU A 347 3.72 9.12 3.75
CA LEU A 347 4.10 9.93 2.59
C LEU A 347 5.27 9.33 1.80
N GLU A 348 6.29 8.79 2.47
CA GLU A 348 7.41 8.15 1.78
C GLU A 348 6.96 6.87 1.06
N ASP A 349 6.13 6.05 1.70
CA ASP A 349 5.61 4.81 1.15
C ASP A 349 4.74 5.08 -0.09
N HIS A 350 3.75 5.98 0.03
CA HIS A 350 2.91 6.38 -1.09
C HIS A 350 3.74 6.94 -2.25
N PHE A 351 4.71 7.82 -1.98
CA PHE A 351 5.62 8.35 -3.00
C PHE A 351 6.41 7.23 -3.68
N CYS A 352 7.00 6.32 -2.90
CA CYS A 352 7.84 5.26 -3.42
C CYS A 352 7.03 4.28 -4.28
N GLY A 353 5.86 3.84 -3.80
CA GLY A 353 4.98 2.95 -4.55
C GLY A 353 4.48 3.58 -5.85
N LYS A 354 4.06 4.85 -5.82
CA LYS A 354 3.62 5.59 -7.01
C LYS A 354 4.74 5.73 -8.04
N LEU A 355 5.94 6.13 -7.62
CA LEU A 355 7.08 6.32 -8.52
C LEU A 355 7.56 5.00 -9.14
N LEU A 356 7.39 3.89 -8.41
CA LEU A 356 7.65 2.53 -8.90
C LEU A 356 6.48 1.93 -9.70
N GLY A 357 5.42 2.70 -9.96
CA GLY A 357 4.32 2.31 -10.85
C GLY A 357 3.31 1.34 -10.23
N LEU A 358 3.09 1.41 -8.92
CA LEU A 358 2.08 0.61 -8.22
C LEU A 358 0.81 1.41 -7.87
N PRO A 359 -0.37 0.74 -7.83
CA PRO A 359 -1.64 1.36 -7.45
C PRO A 359 -1.76 1.52 -5.93
N ILE A 360 -0.79 2.20 -5.32
CA ILE A 360 -0.60 2.17 -3.88
C ILE A 360 -1.66 2.98 -3.11
N GLY A 361 -2.27 2.32 -2.13
CA GLY A 361 -3.09 2.90 -1.07
C GLY A 361 -2.37 2.91 0.27
N CYS A 362 -3.08 3.27 1.34
CA CYS A 362 -2.52 3.37 2.68
C CYS A 362 -3.60 3.04 3.70
N ASP A 363 -3.31 2.11 4.62
CA ASP A 363 -4.04 2.05 5.88
C ASP A 363 -3.46 3.15 6.77
N ILE A 364 -4.26 4.19 6.98
CA ILE A 364 -3.91 5.38 7.75
C ILE A 364 -4.32 5.09 9.18
N CYS A 365 -3.40 4.57 9.97
CA CYS A 365 -3.76 3.94 11.20
C CYS A 365 -2.75 4.14 12.32
N TYR A 366 -3.16 3.84 13.54
CA TYR A 366 -2.29 3.85 14.70
C TYR A 366 -2.79 2.84 15.74
N THR A 367 -1.90 2.45 16.64
CA THR A 367 -2.25 1.65 17.81
C THR A 367 -2.31 2.53 19.06
N ASN A 368 -3.18 2.16 20.01
CA ASN A 368 -3.41 2.91 21.25
C ASN A 368 -2.18 3.12 22.16
N HIS A 369 -1.04 2.49 21.86
CA HIS A 369 0.20 2.62 22.62
C HIS A 369 1.28 3.43 21.89
N ALA A 370 0.99 3.93 20.68
CA ALA A 370 1.80 4.94 20.01
C ALA A 370 1.48 6.35 20.55
N GLU A 371 2.43 7.29 20.44
CA GLU A 371 2.19 8.71 20.72
C GLU A 371 1.53 9.37 19.49
N ALA A 372 0.32 8.92 19.17
CA ALA A 372 -0.47 9.36 18.04
C ALA A 372 -1.97 9.27 18.37
N ASP A 373 -2.77 10.07 17.69
CA ASP A 373 -4.23 10.04 17.78
C ASP A 373 -4.90 10.24 16.40
N GLN A 374 -6.22 10.39 16.40
CA GLN A 374 -6.99 10.57 15.18
C GLN A 374 -6.69 11.89 14.45
N ASP A 375 -6.25 12.95 15.15
CA ASP A 375 -5.91 14.23 14.51
C ASP A 375 -4.65 14.09 13.64
N ASP A 376 -3.71 13.23 14.06
CA ASP A 376 -2.55 12.85 13.24
C ASP A 376 -2.99 12.07 11.99
N MET A 377 -3.97 11.18 12.13
CA MET A 377 -4.52 10.40 11.00
C MET A 377 -5.25 11.29 10.01
N ASP A 378 -6.04 12.26 10.48
CA ASP A 378 -6.71 13.25 9.63
C ASP A 378 -5.70 14.10 8.86
N THR A 379 -4.60 14.46 9.50
CA THR A 379 -3.47 15.14 8.85
C THR A 379 -2.89 14.29 7.72
N LEU A 380 -2.60 13.01 7.99
CA LEU A 380 -2.08 12.10 6.96
C LEU A 380 -3.09 11.88 5.83
N LEU A 381 -4.37 11.73 6.14
CA LEU A 381 -5.47 11.55 5.20
C LEU A 381 -5.54 12.68 4.18
N VAL A 382 -5.55 13.93 4.64
CA VAL A 382 -5.59 15.10 3.74
C VAL A 382 -4.32 15.17 2.89
N LEU A 383 -3.15 14.93 3.48
CA LEU A 383 -1.88 14.94 2.74
C LEU A 383 -1.85 13.86 1.65
N LEU A 384 -2.30 12.64 1.92
CA LEU A 384 -2.38 11.56 0.94
C LEU A 384 -3.46 11.80 -0.13
N GLY A 385 -4.62 12.35 0.27
CA GLY A 385 -5.66 12.77 -0.68
C GLY A 385 -5.15 13.80 -1.68
N THR A 386 -4.44 14.83 -1.20
CA THR A 386 -3.83 15.83 -2.09
C THR A 386 -2.73 15.22 -2.97
N ALA A 387 -1.98 14.24 -2.47
CA ALA A 387 -0.99 13.47 -3.22
C ALA A 387 -1.60 12.52 -4.27
N GLY A 388 -2.92 12.32 -4.26
CA GLY A 388 -3.60 11.45 -5.23
C GLY A 388 -3.50 9.96 -4.91
N ILE A 389 -3.62 9.60 -3.63
CA ILE A 389 -3.72 8.21 -3.17
C ILE A 389 -4.81 7.43 -3.91
N ASN A 390 -4.53 6.16 -4.24
CA ASN A 390 -5.48 5.32 -5.00
C ASN A 390 -6.68 4.92 -4.14
N PHE A 391 -6.42 4.49 -2.90
CA PHE A 391 -7.44 4.07 -1.97
C PHE A 391 -6.99 4.17 -0.52
N ILE A 392 -7.97 4.23 0.37
CA ILE A 392 -7.82 4.17 1.82
C ILE A 392 -8.73 3.08 2.39
N MET A 393 -8.62 2.83 3.69
CA MET A 393 -9.48 1.90 4.41
C MET A 393 -10.77 2.59 4.88
N GLY A 394 -11.84 1.83 4.98
CA GLY A 394 -13.12 2.24 5.55
C GLY A 394 -13.54 1.21 6.57
N ILE A 395 -13.41 1.58 7.84
CA ILE A 395 -13.77 0.75 9.00
C ILE A 395 -14.96 1.39 9.73
N PRO A 396 -15.96 0.61 10.17
CA PRO A 396 -17.05 1.15 10.97
C PRO A 396 -16.53 1.92 12.19
N GLY A 397 -16.84 3.22 12.27
CA GLY A 397 -16.45 4.07 13.40
C GLY A 397 -14.95 4.28 13.59
N ALA A 398 -14.11 4.01 12.57
CA ALA A 398 -12.65 4.07 12.64
C ALA A 398 -12.01 3.08 13.64
N ASP A 399 -12.77 2.17 14.25
CA ASP A 399 -12.30 1.24 15.27
C ASP A 399 -12.41 -0.21 14.80
N ASP A 400 -11.27 -0.86 14.59
CA ASP A 400 -11.24 -2.27 14.26
C ASP A 400 -11.22 -3.10 15.55
N VAL A 401 -12.40 -3.51 15.99
CA VAL A 401 -12.61 -4.28 17.23
C VAL A 401 -11.96 -5.67 17.23
N MET A 402 -11.53 -6.17 16.07
CA MET A 402 -10.85 -7.47 15.96
C MET A 402 -9.33 -7.31 16.01
N LEU A 403 -8.81 -6.33 15.27
CA LEU A 403 -7.37 -6.07 15.16
C LEU A 403 -6.84 -5.09 16.22
N ASN A 404 -7.72 -4.46 17.00
CA ASN A 404 -7.41 -3.57 18.12
C ASN A 404 -6.56 -2.34 17.73
N TYR A 405 -6.92 -1.69 16.63
CA TYR A 405 -6.28 -0.47 16.14
C TYR A 405 -7.31 0.50 15.55
N GLN A 406 -6.91 1.75 15.40
CA GLN A 406 -7.74 2.81 14.81
C GLN A 406 -7.26 3.09 13.38
N SER A 407 -8.20 3.26 12.45
CA SER A 407 -7.96 3.53 11.02
C SER A 407 -8.88 4.66 10.53
N THR A 408 -9.04 4.81 9.22
CA THR A 408 -10.04 5.69 8.62
C THR A 408 -11.42 5.02 8.54
N SER A 409 -12.46 5.84 8.74
CA SER A 409 -13.86 5.44 8.68
C SER A 409 -14.51 5.69 7.32
N PHE A 410 -15.75 5.21 7.16
CA PHE A 410 -16.59 5.57 6.01
C PHE A 410 -16.84 7.08 5.92
N HIS A 411 -16.91 7.78 7.06
CA HIS A 411 -17.15 9.22 7.10
C HIS A 411 -15.91 10.00 6.64
N ASP A 412 -14.71 9.51 6.96
CA ASP A 412 -13.45 10.16 6.58
C ASP A 412 -13.24 10.11 5.06
N ALA A 413 -13.64 9.00 4.44
CA ALA A 413 -13.67 8.89 2.98
C ALA A 413 -14.64 9.89 2.33
N LEU A 414 -15.81 10.13 2.93
CA LEU A 414 -16.76 11.14 2.45
C LEU A 414 -16.22 12.54 2.62
N PHE A 415 -15.68 12.86 3.80
CA PHE A 415 -15.02 14.13 4.10
C PHE A 415 -13.93 14.42 3.06
N LEU A 416 -13.05 13.46 2.79
CA LEU A 416 -11.96 13.65 1.85
C LEU A 416 -12.46 13.83 0.41
N ARG A 417 -13.46 13.04 0.00
CA ARG A 417 -14.10 13.16 -1.32
C ARG A 417 -14.75 14.52 -1.51
N GLU A 418 -15.51 15.01 -0.54
CA GLU A 418 -16.17 16.33 -0.61
C GLU A 418 -15.15 17.47 -0.59
N THR A 419 -14.19 17.42 0.33
CA THR A 419 -13.19 18.48 0.52
C THR A 419 -12.28 18.65 -0.70
N LEU A 420 -11.92 17.55 -1.37
CA LEU A 420 -11.01 17.56 -2.52
C LEU A 420 -11.73 17.39 -3.87
N GLY A 421 -13.06 17.29 -3.89
CA GLY A 421 -13.85 17.07 -5.10
C GLY A 421 -13.55 15.74 -5.80
N LEU A 422 -13.26 14.69 -5.05
CA LEU A 422 -12.93 13.35 -5.56
C LEU A 422 -14.17 12.49 -5.75
N LYS A 423 -14.11 11.57 -6.72
CA LYS A 423 -15.20 10.64 -7.04
C LYS A 423 -14.86 9.19 -6.65
N ARG A 424 -15.87 8.33 -6.55
CA ARG A 424 -15.68 6.86 -6.50
C ARG A 424 -15.24 6.33 -7.86
N ALA A 425 -14.79 5.07 -7.92
CA ALA A 425 -14.62 4.37 -9.19
C ALA A 425 -15.85 4.56 -10.09
N PRO A 426 -15.69 4.87 -11.40
CA PRO A 426 -16.80 5.28 -12.26
C PRO A 426 -17.95 4.27 -12.33
N GLU A 427 -17.61 2.98 -12.35
CA GLU A 427 -18.56 1.88 -12.42
C GLU A 427 -19.37 1.80 -11.12
N PHE A 428 -18.70 1.94 -9.98
CA PHE A 428 -19.32 1.95 -8.65
C PHE A 428 -20.17 3.20 -8.40
N GLU A 429 -19.73 4.37 -8.85
CA GLU A 429 -20.53 5.61 -8.78
C GLU A 429 -21.84 5.46 -9.57
N ALA A 430 -21.79 4.89 -10.77
CA ALA A 430 -22.99 4.62 -11.56
C ALA A 430 -23.93 3.60 -10.87
N TRP A 431 -23.37 2.60 -10.20
CA TRP A 431 -24.14 1.66 -9.39
C TRP A 431 -24.83 2.34 -8.20
N LEU A 432 -24.11 3.17 -7.43
CA LEU A 432 -24.68 3.92 -6.30
C LEU A 432 -25.86 4.79 -6.72
N GLN A 433 -25.75 5.47 -7.86
CA GLN A 433 -26.82 6.30 -8.42
C GLN A 433 -28.03 5.45 -8.84
N ARG A 434 -27.80 4.31 -9.51
CA ARG A 434 -28.85 3.35 -9.89
C ARG A 434 -29.58 2.79 -8.67
N MET A 435 -28.85 2.54 -7.58
CA MET A 435 -29.39 2.07 -6.30
C MET A 435 -29.98 3.19 -5.44
N GLN A 436 -29.95 4.44 -5.91
CA GLN A 436 -30.43 5.63 -5.20
C GLN A 436 -29.74 5.85 -3.84
N ILE A 437 -28.50 5.40 -3.70
CA ILE A 437 -27.65 5.65 -2.53
C ILE A 437 -27.00 7.03 -2.65
N THR A 438 -26.63 7.43 -3.86
CA THR A 438 -26.17 8.79 -4.16
C THR A 438 -27.10 9.49 -5.15
N ASN A 439 -27.12 10.81 -5.08
CA ASN A 439 -27.74 11.65 -6.12
C ASN A 439 -26.81 11.78 -7.35
N ALA A 440 -27.29 12.44 -8.41
CA ALA A 440 -26.49 12.65 -9.64
C ALA A 440 -25.21 13.50 -9.41
N ALA A 441 -25.09 14.20 -8.29
CA ALA A 441 -23.90 14.94 -7.89
C ALA A 441 -22.92 14.11 -7.04
N GLY A 442 -23.23 12.83 -6.77
CA GLY A 442 -22.40 11.92 -5.97
C GLY A 442 -22.50 12.12 -4.45
N GLN A 443 -23.46 12.92 -3.99
CA GLN A 443 -23.75 13.11 -2.57
C GLN A 443 -24.67 12.00 -2.07
N LEU A 444 -24.50 11.56 -0.82
CA LEU A 444 -25.40 10.58 -0.21
C LEU A 444 -26.84 11.09 -0.21
N ALA A 445 -27.76 10.21 -0.59
CA ALA A 445 -29.18 10.47 -0.48
C ALA A 445 -29.61 10.37 1.00
N PRO A 446 -30.66 11.10 1.42
CA PRO A 446 -31.24 10.94 2.75
C PRO A 446 -31.64 9.47 3.00
N PRO A 447 -31.58 8.98 4.25
CA PRO A 447 -32.01 7.63 4.58
C PRO A 447 -33.46 7.40 4.13
N ALA A 448 -33.63 6.54 3.14
CA ALA A 448 -34.92 6.07 2.66
C ALA A 448 -34.97 4.54 2.76
N ALA A 449 -36.14 3.94 2.52
CA ALA A 449 -36.25 2.48 2.39
C ALA A 449 -35.41 2.02 1.19
N ASN A 450 -34.15 1.66 1.44
CA ASN A 450 -33.23 1.20 0.41
C ASN A 450 -33.48 -0.29 0.14
N ARG A 451 -33.52 -0.67 -1.15
CA ARG A 451 -33.67 -2.08 -1.57
C ARG A 451 -32.63 -3.01 -0.92
N LEU A 452 -31.41 -2.52 -0.68
CA LEU A 452 -30.37 -3.27 0.02
C LEU A 452 -30.84 -3.72 1.42
N LEU A 453 -31.47 -2.84 2.19
CA LEU A 453 -31.94 -3.13 3.54
C LEU A 453 -33.04 -4.21 3.56
N ALA A 454 -33.91 -4.22 2.55
CA ALA A 454 -35.02 -5.17 2.46
C ALA A 454 -34.57 -6.57 2.00
N ASP A 455 -33.56 -6.65 1.13
CA ASP A 455 -33.19 -7.89 0.46
C ASP A 455 -32.01 -8.62 1.12
N MET A 456 -31.21 -7.97 1.97
CA MET A 456 -30.09 -8.60 2.70
C MET A 456 -30.55 -9.70 3.66
N SER A 457 -31.76 -9.62 4.23
CA SER A 457 -32.31 -10.68 5.09
C SER A 457 -32.64 -11.98 4.34
N GLY A 458 -32.68 -11.94 3.01
CA GLY A 458 -32.97 -13.09 2.15
C GLY A 458 -31.72 -13.80 1.61
N LEU A 459 -30.51 -13.46 2.08
CA LEU A 459 -29.28 -14.12 1.64
C LEU A 459 -29.27 -15.60 2.03
N SER A 460 -29.03 -16.47 1.06
CA SER A 460 -28.97 -17.92 1.28
C SER A 460 -27.83 -18.29 2.22
N ALA A 461 -26.70 -17.59 2.12
CA ALA A 461 -25.55 -17.75 2.98
C ALA A 461 -25.82 -17.45 4.47
N LEU A 462 -26.91 -16.73 4.79
CA LEU A 462 -27.28 -16.39 6.18
C LEU A 462 -28.35 -17.33 6.78
N ALA A 463 -28.89 -18.24 5.97
CA ALA A 463 -29.97 -19.17 6.35
C ALA A 463 -29.46 -20.52 6.87
N SER A 464 -28.15 -20.80 6.74
CA SER A 464 -27.50 -22.06 7.13
C SER A 464 -26.86 -22.02 8.51
#